data_AF-D5H3C4-F1
#
_entry.id   AF-D5H3C4-F1
#
_cell.length_a   1.000
_cell.length_b   1.000
_cell.length_c   1.000
_cell.angle_alpha   90.00
_cell.angle_beta   90.00
_cell.angle_gamma   90.00
#
_symmetry.space_group_name_H-M   'P 1'
#
loop_
_entity.id
_entity.type
_entity.pdbx_description
1 polymer ?
#
loop_
_entity_poly.entity_id
_entity_poly.type
_entity_poly.pdbx_seq_one_letter_code
_entity_poly.pdbx_strand_id
1 'polypeptide(L)'
;MALEHAEVGNAINKSGIKREDIFLTTKAQTSGYRETKKGIDESLIRAQQDYFDLMIIHWPMSDSLGTYQALEEAYQAGKLRSIGLSNFNHDQVNEIMNNFDTKPVVDQIETSVFKQQKKMHKYLIENNIVHESWSPLGEG
;
A
#
# COMPACT_ATOMS: atom_id res chain seq x y z
N MET A 1 -9.92 5.39 -10.78
CA MET A 1 -9.21 5.81 -9.56
C MET A 1 -8.90 7.29 -9.70
N ALA A 2 -9.71 8.21 -9.17
CA ALA A 2 -9.42 9.65 -9.31
C ALA A 2 -10.32 10.62 -8.50
N LEU A 3 -11.40 10.17 -7.86
CA LEU A 3 -12.27 11.06 -7.09
C LEU A 3 -11.78 11.12 -5.63
N GLU A 4 -11.86 10.00 -4.90
CA GLU A 4 -11.69 9.91 -3.44
C GLU A 4 -10.46 10.59 -2.81
N HIS A 5 -9.30 10.65 -3.49
CA HIS A 5 -8.09 11.26 -2.94
C HIS A 5 -8.28 12.75 -2.62
N ALA A 6 -9.05 13.47 -3.44
CA ALA A 6 -9.28 14.89 -3.24
C ALA A 6 -10.17 15.15 -2.02
N GLU A 7 -11.21 14.35 -1.82
CA GLU A 7 -12.09 14.49 -0.66
C GLU A 7 -11.36 14.12 0.64
N VAL A 8 -10.56 13.05 0.64
CA VAL A 8 -9.76 12.65 1.81
C VAL A 8 -8.74 13.74 2.16
N GLY A 9 -8.02 14.26 1.17
CA GLY A 9 -7.07 15.37 1.36
C GLY A 9 -7.74 16.63 1.93
N ASN A 10 -8.90 17.00 1.39
CA ASN A 10 -9.68 18.12 1.90
C ASN A 10 -10.16 17.90 3.34
N ALA A 11 -10.54 16.67 3.71
CA ALA A 11 -10.94 16.34 5.07
C ALA A 11 -9.77 16.47 6.06
N ILE A 12 -8.58 15.98 5.67
CA ILE A 12 -7.35 16.13 6.46
C ILE A 12 -7.04 17.61 6.69
N ASN A 13 -7.02 18.41 5.63
CA ASN A 13 -6.68 19.84 5.71
C ASN A 13 -7.67 20.64 6.57
N LYS A 14 -8.95 20.22 6.61
CA LYS A 14 -10.00 20.85 7.43
C LYS A 14 -10.07 20.33 8.86
N SER A 15 -9.40 19.23 9.18
CA SER A 15 -9.51 18.57 10.49
C SER A 15 -8.89 19.36 11.64
N GLY A 16 -7.91 20.22 11.35
CA GLY A 16 -7.09 20.89 12.36
C GLY A 16 -6.08 19.98 13.07
N ILE A 17 -6.01 18.70 12.70
CA ILE A 17 -5.00 17.74 13.18
C ILE A 17 -3.72 17.97 12.37
N LYS A 18 -2.57 17.92 13.05
CA LYS A 18 -1.27 18.05 12.38
C LYS A 18 -1.06 16.88 11.43
N ARG A 19 -0.41 17.13 10.29
CA ARG A 19 -0.22 16.10 9.27
C ARG A 19 0.60 14.91 9.78
N GLU A 20 1.59 15.16 10.61
CA GLU A 20 2.43 14.14 11.25
C GLU A 20 1.69 13.25 12.26
N ASP A 21 0.51 13.67 12.73
CA ASP A 21 -0.34 12.90 13.66
C ASP A 21 -1.36 12.02 12.90
N ILE A 22 -1.37 12.05 11.56
CA ILE A 22 -2.27 11.27 10.70
C ILE A 22 -1.46 10.24 9.94
N PHE A 23 -1.88 8.97 9.98
CA PHE A 23 -1.34 7.93 9.12
C PHE A 23 -2.23 7.74 7.87
N LEU A 24 -1.79 8.27 6.73
CA LEU A 24 -2.54 8.21 5.48
C LEU A 24 -2.03 7.07 4.58
N THR A 25 -2.88 6.05 4.41
CA THR A 25 -2.64 4.94 3.48
C THR A 25 -3.40 5.15 2.17
N THR A 26 -2.74 4.89 1.05
CA THR A 26 -3.37 4.83 -0.28
C THR A 26 -2.91 3.58 -1.03
N LYS A 27 -3.53 3.29 -2.19
CA LYS A 27 -3.25 2.08 -2.97
C LYS A 27 -2.96 2.42 -4.43
N ALA A 28 -1.94 1.78 -4.99
CA ALA A 28 -1.68 1.79 -6.42
C ALA A 28 -2.34 0.57 -7.08
N GLN A 29 -2.96 0.73 -8.25
CA GLN A 29 -3.25 -0.43 -9.09
C GLN A 29 -1.94 -0.94 -9.67
N THR A 30 -1.92 -2.23 -9.98
CA THR A 30 -0.79 -2.82 -10.69
C THR A 30 -0.85 -2.37 -12.14
N SER A 31 0.00 -1.41 -12.47
CA SER A 31 0.01 -0.73 -13.78
C SER A 31 1.40 -0.67 -14.40
N GLY A 32 2.39 -1.25 -13.72
CA GLY A 32 3.77 -1.23 -14.15
C GLY A 32 4.48 0.08 -13.85
N TYR A 33 5.79 0.08 -14.05
CA TYR A 33 6.68 1.13 -13.53
C TYR A 33 6.28 2.56 -13.91
N ARG A 34 6.12 2.84 -15.21
CA ARG A 34 5.89 4.22 -15.70
C ARG A 34 4.55 4.78 -15.24
N GLU A 35 3.48 4.00 -15.38
CA GLU A 35 2.14 4.44 -15.00
C GLU A 35 1.99 4.56 -13.49
N THR A 36 2.58 3.64 -12.72
CA THR A 36 2.59 3.76 -11.25
C THR A 36 3.34 5.00 -10.80
N LYS A 37 4.53 5.28 -11.35
CA LYS A 37 5.32 6.47 -11.00
C LYS A 37 4.53 7.78 -11.25
N LYS A 38 3.89 7.87 -12.41
CA LYS A 38 2.99 8.99 -12.74
C LYS A 38 1.79 9.06 -11.79
N GLY A 39 1.15 7.92 -11.51
CA GLY A 39 -0.01 7.82 -10.63
C GLY A 39 0.27 8.23 -9.18
N ILE A 40 1.48 7.99 -8.66
CA ILE A 40 1.91 8.45 -7.34
C ILE A 40 1.89 9.99 -7.28
N ASP A 41 2.51 10.64 -8.27
CA ASP A 41 2.59 12.10 -8.34
C ASP A 41 1.20 12.73 -8.47
N GLU A 42 0.36 12.16 -9.34
CA GLU A 42 -1.03 12.61 -9.48
C GLU A 42 -1.84 12.42 -8.19
N SER A 43 -1.60 11.33 -7.45
CA SER A 43 -2.30 11.06 -6.19
C SER A 43 -1.91 12.06 -5.10
N LEU A 44 -0.63 12.40 -4.97
CA LEU A 44 -0.14 13.41 -4.03
C LEU A 44 -0.73 14.79 -4.34
N ILE A 45 -0.72 15.19 -5.62
CA ILE A 45 -1.30 16.46 -6.08
C ILE A 45 -2.79 16.52 -5.74
N ARG A 46 -3.55 15.45 -6.05
CA ARG A 46 -5.00 15.40 -5.78
C ARG A 46 -5.31 15.46 -4.29
N ALA A 47 -4.55 14.72 -3.47
CA ALA A 47 -4.70 14.71 -2.02
C ALA A 47 -4.18 15.99 -1.35
N GLN A 48 -3.48 16.87 -2.07
CA GLN A 48 -2.80 18.04 -1.54
C GLN A 48 -1.87 17.66 -0.37
N GLN A 49 -1.11 16.57 -0.55
CA GLN A 49 -0.17 16.05 0.44
C GLN A 49 1.23 15.99 -0.16
N ASP A 50 2.25 16.25 0.66
CA ASP A 50 3.65 16.12 0.25
C ASP A 50 4.12 14.65 0.30
N TYR A 51 3.47 13.82 1.12
CA TYR A 51 3.78 12.40 1.25
C TYR A 51 2.56 11.56 1.67
N PHE A 52 2.62 10.26 1.37
CA PHE A 52 1.79 9.23 1.99
C PHE A 52 2.59 8.45 3.03
N ASP A 53 1.93 8.07 4.13
CA ASP A 53 2.57 7.27 5.16
C ASP A 53 2.79 5.84 4.69
N LEU A 54 1.81 5.29 3.96
CA LEU A 54 1.89 3.98 3.34
C LEU A 54 1.26 4.00 1.96
N MET A 55 1.94 3.42 0.97
CA MET A 55 1.31 3.02 -0.28
C MET A 55 1.50 1.53 -0.53
N ILE A 56 0.41 0.85 -0.87
CA ILE A 56 0.42 -0.58 -1.15
C ILE A 56 -0.03 -0.89 -2.58
N ILE A 57 0.49 -1.97 -3.16
CA ILE A 57 -0.05 -2.52 -4.41
C ILE A 57 -1.39 -3.18 -4.12
N HIS A 58 -2.47 -2.74 -4.78
CA HIS A 58 -3.84 -3.16 -4.43
C HIS A 58 -4.13 -4.64 -4.75
N TRP A 59 -3.63 -5.14 -5.88
CA TRP A 59 -3.85 -6.53 -6.31
C TRP A 59 -2.64 -7.04 -7.08
N PRO A 60 -2.16 -8.28 -6.83
CA PRO A 60 -1.07 -8.85 -7.60
C PRO A 60 -1.52 -9.15 -9.04
N MET A 61 -0.99 -8.42 -10.00
CA MET A 61 -1.24 -8.63 -11.43
C MET A 61 0.10 -8.74 -12.19
N SER A 62 0.04 -8.85 -13.52
CA SER A 62 1.18 -9.20 -14.39
C SER A 62 2.43 -8.33 -14.27
N ASP A 63 2.34 -7.09 -13.80
CA ASP A 63 3.51 -6.20 -13.64
C ASP A 63 3.63 -5.65 -12.20
N SER A 64 3.57 -6.57 -11.24
CA SER A 64 3.76 -6.23 -9.81
C SER A 64 5.20 -5.79 -9.52
N LEU A 65 6.19 -6.38 -10.19
CA LEU A 65 7.60 -5.98 -10.06
C LEU A 65 7.82 -4.54 -10.52
N GLY A 66 7.38 -4.16 -11.73
CA GLY A 66 7.52 -2.79 -12.21
C GLY A 66 6.76 -1.79 -11.33
N THR A 67 5.56 -2.16 -10.88
CA THR A 67 4.79 -1.35 -9.93
C THR A 67 5.56 -1.15 -8.63
N TYR A 68 6.13 -2.21 -8.06
CA TYR A 68 6.88 -2.13 -6.80
C TYR A 68 8.17 -1.34 -6.94
N GLN A 69 8.87 -1.45 -8.08
CA GLN A 69 10.03 -0.60 -8.40
C GLN A 69 9.68 0.90 -8.32
N ALA A 70 8.52 1.29 -8.85
CA ALA A 70 8.07 2.68 -8.76
C ALA A 70 7.76 3.11 -7.32
N LEU A 71 7.23 2.21 -6.48
CA LEU A 71 7.03 2.46 -5.05
C LEU A 71 8.37 2.62 -4.32
N GLU A 72 9.36 1.76 -4.59
CA GLU A 72 10.69 1.82 -3.98
C GLU A 72 11.40 3.15 -4.31
N GLU A 73 11.39 3.59 -5.57
CA GLU A 73 11.96 4.88 -5.94
C GLU A 73 11.23 6.05 -5.25
N ALA A 74 9.91 5.99 -5.15
CA ALA A 74 9.13 7.03 -4.48
C ALA A 74 9.37 7.05 -2.95
N TYR A 75 9.62 5.89 -2.34
CA TYR A 75 10.09 5.78 -0.96
C TYR A 75 11.46 6.42 -0.78
N GLN A 76 12.43 6.09 -1.63
CA GLN A 76 13.77 6.68 -1.61
C GLN A 76 13.74 8.20 -1.83
N ALA A 77 12.81 8.69 -2.64
CA ALA A 77 12.57 10.12 -2.87
C ALA A 77 11.80 10.82 -1.73
N GLY A 78 11.36 10.11 -0.69
CA GLY A 78 10.64 10.66 0.45
C GLY A 78 9.16 10.96 0.20
N LYS A 79 8.61 10.59 -0.97
CA LYS A 79 7.19 10.74 -1.32
C LYS A 79 6.31 9.73 -0.60
N LEU A 80 6.88 8.58 -0.25
CA LEU A 80 6.26 7.52 0.52
C LEU A 80 7.11 7.27 1.76
N ARG A 81 6.49 7.18 2.95
CA ARG A 81 7.22 6.83 4.18
C ARG A 81 7.37 5.32 4.37
N SER A 82 6.51 4.54 3.74
CA SER A 82 6.53 3.08 3.76
C SER A 82 5.81 2.53 2.52
N ILE A 83 6.17 1.31 2.13
CA ILE A 83 5.61 0.62 0.97
C ILE A 83 5.20 -0.81 1.35
N GLY A 84 4.16 -1.32 0.71
CA GLY A 84 3.63 -2.65 1.04
C GLY A 84 2.78 -3.25 -0.07
N LEU A 85 2.04 -4.28 0.30
CA LEU A 85 1.26 -5.14 -0.59
C LEU A 85 -0.19 -5.25 -0.11
N SER A 86 -1.05 -5.73 -0.98
CA SER A 86 -2.42 -6.12 -0.65
C SER A 86 -2.83 -7.30 -1.50
N ASN A 87 -3.35 -8.32 -0.85
CA ASN A 87 -3.85 -9.55 -1.46
C ASN A 87 -2.76 -10.41 -2.13
N PHE A 88 -1.49 -10.27 -1.72
CA PHE A 88 -0.42 -11.12 -2.22
C PHE A 88 -0.42 -12.46 -1.48
N ASN A 89 -0.06 -13.53 -2.18
CA ASN A 89 0.24 -14.82 -1.54
C ASN A 89 1.73 -14.95 -1.25
N HIS A 90 2.13 -15.96 -0.47
CA HIS A 90 3.53 -16.15 -0.07
C HIS A 90 4.53 -16.23 -1.22
N ASP A 91 4.18 -16.85 -2.36
CA ASP A 91 5.08 -16.93 -3.52
C ASP A 91 5.29 -15.54 -4.14
N GLN A 92 4.22 -14.76 -4.26
CA GLN A 92 4.28 -13.39 -4.80
C GLN A 92 5.00 -12.44 -3.84
N VAL A 93 4.81 -12.58 -2.53
CA VAL A 93 5.58 -11.82 -1.53
C VAL A 93 7.07 -12.15 -1.63
N ASN A 94 7.43 -13.43 -1.74
CA ASN A 94 8.82 -13.85 -1.95
C ASN A 94 9.41 -13.27 -3.24
N GLU A 95 8.64 -13.22 -4.32
CA GLU A 95 9.09 -12.63 -5.59
C GLU A 95 9.46 -11.15 -5.42
N ILE A 96 8.61 -10.35 -4.76
CA ILE A 96 8.93 -8.95 -4.43
C ILE A 96 10.18 -8.87 -3.55
N MET A 97 10.21 -9.63 -2.45
CA MET A 97 11.33 -9.59 -1.51
C MET A 97 12.67 -10.01 -2.15
N ASN A 98 12.67 -10.86 -3.17
CA ASN A 98 13.90 -11.30 -3.83
C ASN A 98 14.43 -10.30 -4.87
N ASN A 99 13.62 -9.33 -5.31
CA ASN A 99 13.98 -8.40 -6.39
C ASN A 99 14.26 -6.96 -5.92
N PHE A 100 13.89 -6.59 -4.69
CA PHE A 100 14.01 -5.21 -4.19
C PHE A 100 14.68 -5.14 -2.82
N ASP A 101 15.41 -4.06 -2.54
CA ASP A 101 16.10 -3.87 -1.26
C ASP A 101 15.11 -3.48 -0.15
N THR A 102 14.15 -2.61 -0.49
CA THR A 102 13.11 -2.11 0.40
C THR A 102 11.99 -3.15 0.49
N LYS A 103 11.99 -3.95 1.55
CA LYS A 103 10.99 -5.00 1.77
C LYS A 103 9.62 -4.40 2.11
N PRO A 104 8.52 -5.04 1.71
CA PRO A 104 7.18 -4.55 2.04
C PRO A 104 6.95 -4.65 3.53
N VAL A 105 6.42 -3.60 4.15
CA VAL A 105 6.19 -3.58 5.61
C VAL A 105 4.81 -4.13 6.00
N VAL A 106 3.88 -4.20 5.04
CA VAL A 106 2.49 -4.63 5.23
C VAL A 106 2.08 -5.51 4.05
N ASP A 107 1.26 -6.53 4.32
CA ASP A 107 0.36 -7.11 3.33
C ASP A 107 -1.09 -7.03 3.87
N GLN A 108 -1.92 -6.23 3.19
CA GLN A 108 -3.32 -6.00 3.54
C GLN A 108 -4.21 -7.08 2.89
N ILE A 109 -4.73 -8.02 3.67
CA ILE A 109 -5.40 -9.24 3.17
C ILE A 109 -6.79 -9.43 3.81
N GLU A 110 -7.74 -9.95 3.03
CA GLU A 110 -9.07 -10.30 3.52
C GLU A 110 -8.95 -11.25 4.70
N THR A 111 -9.40 -10.80 5.87
CA THR A 111 -9.28 -11.57 7.10
C THR A 111 -10.48 -11.31 7.98
N SER A 112 -11.21 -12.36 8.31
CA SER A 112 -12.42 -12.29 9.14
C SER A 112 -12.54 -13.54 10.01
N VAL A 113 -13.57 -13.59 10.85
CA VAL A 113 -13.89 -14.78 11.65
C VAL A 113 -14.11 -16.03 10.77
N PHE A 114 -14.59 -15.83 9.53
CA PHE A 114 -14.84 -16.89 8.54
C PHE A 114 -13.61 -17.20 7.67
N LYS A 115 -12.69 -16.23 7.50
CA LYS A 115 -11.48 -16.36 6.67
C LYS A 115 -10.25 -15.90 7.45
N GLN A 116 -9.75 -16.75 8.35
CA GLN A 116 -8.76 -16.33 9.36
C GLN A 116 -7.31 -16.21 8.86
N GLN A 117 -7.01 -16.66 7.63
CA GLN A 117 -5.67 -16.55 7.03
C GLN A 117 -4.50 -17.10 7.88
N LYS A 118 -4.72 -18.07 8.78
CA LYS A 118 -3.71 -18.53 9.77
C LYS A 118 -2.32 -18.84 9.18
N LYS A 119 -2.27 -19.49 8.02
CA LYS A 119 -1.01 -19.82 7.34
C LYS A 119 -0.29 -18.56 6.84
N MET A 120 -1.05 -17.68 6.20
CA MET A 120 -0.51 -16.42 5.66
C MET A 120 -0.08 -15.49 6.80
N HIS A 121 -0.87 -15.37 7.87
CA HIS A 121 -0.52 -14.61 9.06
C HIS A 121 0.83 -15.04 9.66
N LYS A 122 1.02 -16.36 9.83
CA LYS A 122 2.28 -16.91 10.33
C LYS A 122 3.44 -16.56 9.39
N TYR A 123 3.27 -16.77 8.09
CA TYR A 123 4.28 -16.45 7.09
C TYR A 123 4.68 -14.96 7.09
N LEU A 124 3.71 -14.05 7.17
CA LEU A 124 3.96 -12.60 7.20
C LEU A 124 4.76 -12.20 8.44
N ILE A 125 4.37 -12.69 9.64
CA ILE A 125 5.11 -12.43 10.88
C ILE A 125 6.56 -12.94 10.80
N GLU A 126 6.77 -14.15 10.30
CA GLU A 126 8.10 -14.74 10.15
C GLU A 126 9.02 -13.93 9.21
N ASN A 127 8.44 -13.17 8.28
CA ASN A 127 9.16 -12.31 7.35
C ASN A 127 9.17 -10.82 7.76
N ASN A 128 8.74 -10.49 8.99
CA ASN A 128 8.63 -9.11 9.50
C ASN A 128 7.68 -8.22 8.68
N ILE A 129 6.62 -8.81 8.12
CA ILE A 129 5.58 -8.10 7.38
C ILE A 129 4.32 -8.07 8.25
N VAL A 130 3.73 -6.89 8.42
CA VAL A 130 2.48 -6.72 9.16
C VAL A 130 1.32 -7.25 8.35
N HIS A 131 0.56 -8.17 8.96
CA HIS A 131 -0.73 -8.60 8.42
C HIS A 131 -1.80 -7.57 8.78
N GLU A 132 -2.25 -6.79 7.81
CA GLU A 132 -3.36 -5.84 7.97
C GLU A 132 -4.65 -6.47 7.42
N SER A 133 -5.74 -6.43 8.19
CA SER A 133 -7.00 -7.07 7.79
C SER A 133 -7.91 -6.10 7.06
N TRP A 134 -8.38 -6.46 5.87
CA TRP A 134 -9.56 -5.84 5.25
C TRP A 134 -10.78 -6.76 5.32
N SER A 135 -11.98 -6.18 5.26
CA SER A 135 -13.26 -6.83 5.55
C SER A 135 -13.25 -7.66 6.87
N PRO A 136 -12.86 -7.05 8.01
CA PRO A 136 -12.76 -7.77 9.29
C PRO A 136 -14.08 -8.40 9.75
N LEU A 137 -15.20 -7.83 9.30
CA LEU A 137 -16.56 -8.29 9.61
C LEU A 137 -17.18 -9.18 8.51
N GLY A 138 -16.45 -9.50 7.43
CA GLY A 138 -16.96 -10.34 6.36
C GLY A 138 -18.11 -9.71 5.55
N GLU A 139 -18.09 -8.39 5.38
CA GLU A 139 -19.12 -7.60 4.68
C GLU A 139 -20.54 -7.58 5.31
N GLY A 140 -20.73 -8.18 6.49
CA GLY A 140 -21.98 -8.11 7.27
C GLY A 140 -22.85 -9.34 7.17
#